data_AF-A0A0J8U363-F1
#
_entry.id   AF-A0A0J8U363-F1
#
_cell.length_a   1.000
_cell.length_b   1.000
_cell.length_c   1.000
_cell.angle_alpha   90.00
_cell.angle_beta   90.00
_cell.angle_gamma   90.00
#
_symmetry.space_group_name_H-M   'P 1'
#
loop_
_entity.id
_entity.type
_entity.pdbx_description
1 polymer ?
#
loop_
_entity_poly.entity_id
_entity_poly.type
_entity_poly.pdbx_seq_one_letter_code
_entity_poly.pdbx_strand_id
1 'polypeptide(L)'
;MTAVLDHPTTEHLASEMPKHHSDLSYRVEEREQLDEMIRYLESPDRSEAVVIVSPRKAIPPYGVSPRALAEELAGRARVYAIASLKLCWALDRFDQHRTYGGAVRITGSTGWSIVIRTDYDNAWDRILDTVEEVENHTLITPGPRDEKPNTSPTIARSACTVTPGDLARRRSSPEPTPARAPKPGPIRPSAPKPGPIPAAAEPPATVPDAAAPTRDDDTNTDLAAIRNELARVEQELDSTKRDLDSTRSELDRARQERDALSERLVDSDRVEELRAEYNDERDRRREAESRAISAASQLSKAEAHIEALTSELAAERAPVFSDPEQRLRDEVERTWLRLTPEVERRKYPLREYAIGAAFIDSLDLPQAPRAKIIEVIVEVLTRRALNKPSRAVHAHGNGRSAGTSGQMVRADGARAYRCYIRTHTPQAPRLLWWELTDGTVELALAARHDDPMP
;
A
#
# COMPACT_ATOMS: atom_id res chain seq x y z
N MET A 1 -50.52 -52.51 41.91
CA MET A 1 -50.92 -51.14 42.26
C MET A 1 -50.50 -50.25 41.13
N THR A 2 -51.50 -49.61 40.55
CA THR A 2 -51.54 -49.04 39.21
C THR A 2 -51.41 -47.53 39.32
N ALA A 3 -50.52 -46.91 38.54
CA ALA A 3 -50.52 -45.47 38.26
C ALA A 3 -49.74 -45.28 36.94
N VAL A 4 -50.45 -45.35 35.80
CA VAL A 4 -50.90 -44.19 34.99
C VAL A 4 -49.72 -43.35 34.49
N LEU A 5 -49.30 -43.67 33.26
CA LEU A 5 -48.53 -42.78 32.38
C LEU A 5 -49.55 -42.12 31.45
N ASP A 6 -49.87 -40.85 31.72
CA ASP A 6 -50.53 -39.97 30.77
C ASP A 6 -49.47 -39.31 29.89
N HIS A 7 -49.62 -39.48 28.58
CA HIS A 7 -49.00 -38.59 27.60
C HIS A 7 -49.80 -37.28 27.52
N PRO A 8 -49.12 -36.15 27.28
CA PRO A 8 -49.68 -35.12 26.44
C PRO A 8 -48.91 -35.05 25.12
N THR A 9 -49.69 -35.19 24.06
CA THR A 9 -49.38 -34.82 22.69
C THR A 9 -49.33 -33.28 22.57
N THR A 10 -48.77 -32.84 21.44
CA THR A 10 -49.00 -31.57 20.71
C THR A 10 -48.00 -30.44 20.92
N GLU A 11 -47.30 -30.14 19.80
CA GLU A 11 -46.97 -28.79 19.32
C GLU A 11 -46.53 -27.74 20.35
N HIS A 12 -45.22 -27.52 20.46
CA HIS A 12 -44.60 -26.18 20.47
C HIS A 12 -43.07 -26.35 20.53
N LEU A 13 -42.47 -26.57 19.36
CA LEU A 13 -41.04 -26.34 19.15
C LEU A 13 -40.86 -25.25 18.08
N ALA A 14 -41.58 -24.13 18.27
CA ALA A 14 -41.01 -22.84 17.92
C ALA A 14 -39.96 -22.55 18.99
N SER A 15 -38.76 -23.13 18.81
CA SER A 15 -37.62 -22.87 19.69
C SER A 15 -37.31 -21.38 19.60
N GLU A 16 -37.54 -20.70 20.72
CA GLU A 16 -37.35 -19.28 20.93
C GLU A 16 -35.97 -18.85 20.42
N MET A 17 -35.95 -18.25 19.22
CA MET A 17 -34.84 -17.39 18.84
C MET A 17 -34.80 -16.22 19.83
N PRO A 18 -33.65 -15.90 20.42
CA PRO A 18 -33.56 -14.80 21.36
C PRO A 18 -34.02 -13.51 20.66
N LYS A 19 -35.04 -12.91 21.26
CA LYS A 19 -35.67 -11.66 20.83
C LYS A 19 -34.59 -10.61 20.61
N HIS A 20 -34.70 -9.91 19.47
CA HIS A 20 -33.91 -8.74 19.09
C HIS A 20 -33.63 -7.82 20.30
N HIS A 21 -32.42 -7.89 20.83
CA HIS A 21 -31.91 -6.90 21.79
C HIS A 21 -31.01 -5.92 21.04
N SER A 22 -31.32 -4.64 21.28
CA SER A 22 -30.84 -3.42 20.64
C SER A 22 -29.40 -3.05 20.96
N ASP A 23 -28.48 -4.02 20.93
CA ASP A 23 -27.03 -3.80 21.05
C ASP A 23 -26.36 -4.65 19.95
N LEU A 24 -26.33 -4.13 18.72
CA LEU A 24 -26.10 -4.89 17.48
C LEU A 24 -24.65 -5.38 17.28
N SER A 25 -23.85 -5.46 18.35
CA SER A 25 -22.53 -6.10 18.35
C SER A 25 -22.57 -7.41 19.16
N TYR A 26 -22.60 -8.54 18.47
CA TYR A 26 -22.46 -9.85 19.11
C TYR A 26 -20.98 -10.13 19.36
N ARG A 27 -20.56 -10.00 20.62
CA ARG A 27 -19.19 -10.34 21.02
C ARG A 27 -19.05 -11.86 21.15
N VAL A 28 -18.11 -12.44 20.41
CA VAL A 28 -17.81 -13.87 20.41
C VAL A 28 -16.63 -14.12 21.35
N GLU A 29 -16.92 -14.62 22.55
CA GLU A 29 -15.97 -14.86 23.64
C GLU A 29 -15.62 -16.34 23.81
N GLU A 30 -16.50 -17.22 23.34
CA GLU A 30 -16.36 -18.66 23.51
C GLU A 30 -16.48 -19.42 22.19
N ARG A 31 -16.01 -20.68 22.19
CA ARG A 31 -16.02 -21.52 20.99
C ARG A 31 -17.44 -21.91 20.55
N GLU A 32 -18.35 -22.07 21.50
CA GLU A 32 -19.75 -22.39 21.20
C GLU A 32 -20.44 -21.25 20.45
N GLN A 33 -20.23 -20.01 20.89
CA GLN A 33 -20.71 -18.80 20.20
C GLN A 33 -20.08 -18.65 18.80
N LEU A 34 -18.82 -19.05 18.65
CA LEU A 34 -18.16 -19.07 17.34
C LEU A 34 -18.82 -20.09 16.41
N ASP A 35 -19.06 -21.31 16.90
CA ASP A 35 -19.70 -22.35 16.11
C ASP A 35 -21.16 -21.97 15.76
N GLU A 36 -21.88 -21.28 16.65
CA GLU A 36 -23.20 -20.70 16.37
C GLU A 36 -23.15 -19.60 15.29
N MET A 37 -22.19 -18.68 15.39
CA MET A 37 -21.95 -17.66 14.36
C MET A 37 -21.69 -18.31 12.99
N ILE A 38 -20.89 -19.38 12.94
CA ILE A 38 -20.64 -20.10 11.68
C ILE A 38 -21.92 -20.76 11.14
N ARG A 39 -22.70 -21.45 11.99
CA ARG A 39 -23.99 -22.01 11.54
C ARG A 39 -24.92 -20.94 10.97
N TYR A 40 -24.90 -19.73 11.56
CA TYR A 40 -25.66 -18.60 11.03
C TYR A 40 -25.13 -18.13 9.67
N LEU A 41 -23.81 -18.01 9.51
CA LEU A 41 -23.18 -17.62 8.24
C LEU A 41 -23.46 -18.61 7.11
N GLU A 42 -23.51 -19.91 7.42
CA GLU A 42 -23.78 -20.99 6.46
C GLU A 42 -25.28 -21.23 6.22
N SER A 43 -26.16 -20.52 6.94
CA SER A 43 -27.61 -20.68 6.78
C SER A 43 -28.06 -20.21 5.39
N PRO A 44 -28.77 -21.06 4.61
CA PRO A 44 -29.25 -20.71 3.28
C PRO A 44 -30.34 -19.63 3.29
N ASP A 45 -31.04 -19.45 4.42
CA ASP A 45 -32.15 -18.51 4.56
C ASP A 45 -31.70 -17.13 5.09
N ARG A 46 -30.39 -16.93 5.24
CA ARG A 46 -29.83 -15.65 5.71
C ARG A 46 -29.96 -14.60 4.61
N SER A 47 -30.74 -13.55 4.85
CA SER A 47 -30.92 -12.42 3.95
C SER A 47 -30.05 -11.20 4.27
N GLU A 48 -29.48 -11.11 5.47
CA GLU A 48 -28.68 -9.96 5.91
C GLU A 48 -27.17 -10.18 5.72
N ALA A 49 -26.45 -9.07 5.51
CA ALA A 49 -24.99 -9.08 5.51
C ALA A 49 -24.46 -9.34 6.93
N VAL A 50 -23.31 -10.01 7.03
CA VAL A 50 -22.64 -10.26 8.30
C VAL A 50 -21.23 -9.70 8.27
N VAL A 51 -20.90 -8.89 9.28
CA VAL A 51 -19.61 -8.25 9.46
C VAL A 51 -18.90 -8.91 10.64
N ILE A 52 -17.71 -9.46 10.42
CA ILE A 52 -16.90 -10.13 11.45
C ILE A 52 -15.65 -9.29 11.68
N VAL A 53 -15.49 -8.75 12.89
CA VAL A 53 -14.34 -7.94 13.30
C VAL A 53 -13.39 -8.81 14.12
N SER A 54 -12.18 -9.01 13.60
CA SER A 54 -11.13 -9.77 14.30
C SER A 54 -10.25 -8.85 15.16
N PRO A 55 -9.70 -9.34 16.29
CA PRO A 55 -8.77 -8.55 17.10
C PRO A 55 -7.34 -8.62 16.53
N ARG A 56 -6.50 -7.67 16.95
CA ARG A 56 -5.07 -7.58 16.64
C ARG A 56 -4.23 -7.54 17.92
N LYS A 57 -2.93 -7.81 17.80
CA LYS A 57 -1.94 -7.62 18.87
C LYS A 57 -1.58 -6.13 19.05
N ALA A 58 -2.57 -5.28 19.31
CA ALA A 58 -2.39 -3.86 19.58
C ALA A 58 -3.46 -3.35 20.56
N ILE A 59 -3.24 -2.15 21.11
CA ILE A 59 -4.24 -1.44 21.91
C ILE A 59 -4.59 -0.16 21.13
N PRO A 60 -5.87 0.05 20.75
CA PRO A 60 -7.03 -0.79 21.00
C PRO A 60 -7.01 -2.12 20.22
N PRO A 61 -7.69 -3.17 20.73
CA PRO A 61 -7.63 -4.54 20.22
C PRO A 61 -8.27 -4.72 18.85
N TYR A 62 -9.03 -3.73 18.35
CA TYR A 62 -9.64 -3.74 17.03
C TYR A 62 -9.13 -2.53 16.24
N GLY A 63 -9.01 -2.67 14.92
CA GLY A 63 -8.69 -1.53 14.06
C GLY A 63 -9.84 -0.58 13.81
N VAL A 64 -11.06 -1.07 13.95
CA VAL A 64 -12.31 -0.29 13.93
C VAL A 64 -13.15 -0.69 15.13
N SER A 65 -13.89 0.26 15.70
CA SER A 65 -14.74 -0.01 16.87
C SER A 65 -15.91 -0.90 16.46
N PRO A 66 -16.02 -2.15 16.97
CA PRO A 66 -17.13 -3.03 16.60
C PRO A 66 -18.49 -2.49 17.03
N ARG A 67 -18.53 -1.79 18.19
CA ARG A 67 -19.74 -1.16 18.69
C ARG A 67 -20.19 -0.02 17.80
N ALA A 68 -19.28 0.86 17.39
CA ALA A 68 -19.63 1.96 16.50
C ALA A 68 -20.10 1.42 15.14
N LEU A 69 -19.47 0.36 14.62
CA LEU A 69 -19.93 -0.29 13.38
C LEU A 69 -21.33 -0.90 13.54
N ALA A 70 -21.62 -1.51 14.67
CA ALA A 70 -22.95 -2.06 14.96
C ALA A 70 -24.03 -0.98 15.04
N GLU A 71 -23.71 0.17 15.63
CA GLU A 71 -24.60 1.33 15.70
C GLU A 71 -24.85 1.91 14.29
N GLU A 72 -23.80 2.07 13.48
CA GLU A 72 -23.90 2.60 12.11
C GLU A 72 -24.62 1.66 11.14
N LEU A 73 -24.38 0.36 11.26
CA LEU A 73 -24.96 -0.68 10.40
C LEU A 73 -26.27 -1.25 10.96
N ALA A 74 -26.90 -0.53 11.88
CA ALA A 74 -28.10 -1.00 12.54
C ALA A 74 -29.24 -1.27 11.54
N GLY A 75 -29.73 -2.52 11.51
CA GLY A 75 -30.77 -2.97 10.58
C GLY A 75 -30.29 -3.26 9.15
N ARG A 76 -29.00 -3.07 8.88
CA ARG A 76 -28.35 -3.28 7.57
C ARG A 76 -27.48 -4.53 7.56
N ALA A 77 -26.70 -4.72 8.62
CA ALA A 77 -25.85 -5.88 8.79
C ALA A 77 -25.74 -6.30 10.24
N ARG A 78 -25.46 -7.59 10.47
CA ARG A 78 -25.14 -8.12 11.80
C ARG A 78 -23.64 -8.05 12.04
N VAL A 79 -23.22 -7.44 13.15
CA VAL A 79 -21.79 -7.29 13.49
C VAL A 79 -21.39 -8.29 14.58
N TYR A 80 -20.37 -9.10 14.32
CA TYR A 80 -19.73 -9.99 15.28
C TYR A 80 -18.32 -9.50 15.60
N ALA A 81 -17.97 -9.41 16.89
CA ALA A 81 -16.65 -9.04 17.34
C ALA A 81 -15.97 -10.22 18.02
N ILE A 82 -14.89 -10.75 17.45
CA ILE A 82 -14.17 -11.88 18.03
C ILE A 82 -13.27 -11.39 19.17
N ALA A 83 -13.50 -11.89 20.38
CA ALA A 83 -12.86 -11.35 21.57
C ALA A 83 -11.36 -11.68 21.70
N SER A 84 -10.86 -12.72 21.01
CA SER A 84 -9.46 -13.13 21.14
C SER A 84 -8.86 -13.72 19.87
N LEU A 85 -7.54 -13.59 19.73
CA LEU A 85 -6.78 -14.21 18.64
C LEU A 85 -6.91 -15.73 18.63
N LYS A 86 -7.05 -16.35 19.81
CA LYS A 86 -7.25 -17.81 19.95
C LYS A 86 -8.54 -18.26 19.26
N LEU A 87 -9.61 -17.47 19.35
CA LEU A 87 -10.88 -17.78 18.67
C LEU A 87 -10.79 -17.54 17.17
N CYS A 88 -10.04 -16.52 16.72
CA CYS A 88 -9.75 -16.38 15.30
C CYS A 88 -9.08 -17.63 14.75
N TRP A 89 -8.07 -18.20 15.42
CA TRP A 89 -7.42 -19.45 14.95
C TRP A 89 -8.40 -20.64 14.85
N ALA A 90 -9.50 -20.63 15.60
CA ALA A 90 -10.52 -21.67 15.46
C ALA A 90 -11.33 -21.56 14.15
N LEU A 91 -11.28 -20.39 13.47
CA LEU A 91 -11.85 -20.17 12.13
C LEU A 91 -11.04 -20.85 11.01
N ASP A 92 -9.81 -21.32 11.24
CA ASP A 92 -9.02 -22.01 10.20
C ASP A 92 -9.70 -23.29 9.70
N ARG A 93 -10.62 -23.85 10.49
CA ARG A 93 -11.46 -24.99 10.10
C ARG A 93 -12.55 -24.62 9.08
N PHE A 94 -12.80 -23.33 8.88
CA PHE A 94 -13.84 -22.79 8.01
C PHE A 94 -13.23 -21.86 6.97
N ASP A 95 -12.73 -22.43 5.87
CA ASP A 95 -11.92 -21.73 4.85
C ASP A 95 -12.54 -20.43 4.35
N GLN A 96 -13.88 -20.37 4.25
CA GLN A 96 -14.60 -19.20 3.74
C GLN A 96 -14.77 -18.07 4.78
N HIS A 97 -14.56 -18.33 6.07
CA HIS A 97 -14.84 -17.38 7.16
C HIS A 97 -13.56 -16.90 7.88
N ARG A 98 -12.39 -17.37 7.45
CA ARG A 98 -11.07 -16.99 7.97
C ARG A 98 -10.88 -15.47 8.04
N THR A 99 -10.68 -14.94 9.24
CA THR A 99 -10.51 -13.49 9.49
C THR A 99 -9.58 -13.27 10.68
N TYR A 100 -8.49 -12.53 10.48
CA TYR A 100 -7.37 -12.42 11.42
C TYR A 100 -6.77 -11.03 11.47
N GLY A 101 -6.05 -10.75 12.56
CA GLY A 101 -5.05 -9.69 12.60
C GLY A 101 -5.61 -8.27 12.60
N GLY A 102 -6.84 -8.08 13.10
CA GLY A 102 -7.50 -6.78 13.09
C GLY A 102 -8.39 -6.54 11.87
N ALA A 103 -8.36 -7.43 10.87
CA ALA A 103 -9.17 -7.30 9.67
C ALA A 103 -10.68 -7.47 9.97
N VAL A 104 -11.49 -6.92 9.09
CA VAL A 104 -12.93 -7.08 9.05
C VAL A 104 -13.30 -7.93 7.85
N ARG A 105 -14.13 -8.95 8.04
CA ARG A 105 -14.73 -9.72 6.95
C ARG A 105 -16.19 -9.35 6.80
N ILE A 106 -16.63 -9.13 5.58
CA ILE A 106 -18.03 -8.89 5.25
C ILE A 106 -18.48 -10.07 4.40
N THR A 107 -19.60 -10.68 4.77
CA THR A 107 -20.17 -11.85 4.10
C THR A 107 -21.61 -11.55 3.72
N GLY A 108 -21.93 -11.67 2.43
CA GLY A 108 -23.29 -11.56 1.90
C GLY A 108 -24.03 -12.89 1.90
N SER A 109 -25.34 -12.84 1.67
CA SER A 109 -26.27 -13.99 1.65
C SER A 109 -25.92 -15.05 0.59
N THR A 110 -25.35 -14.64 -0.54
CA THR A 110 -25.06 -15.49 -1.71
C THR A 110 -23.72 -16.24 -1.66
N GLY A 111 -23.07 -16.29 -0.50
CA GLY A 111 -21.73 -16.89 -0.34
C GLY A 111 -20.59 -15.96 -0.76
N TRP A 112 -20.90 -14.75 -1.22
CA TRP A 112 -19.93 -13.69 -1.44
C TRP A 112 -19.29 -13.24 -0.12
N SER A 113 -17.98 -13.02 -0.11
CA SER A 113 -17.30 -12.43 1.04
C SER A 113 -16.05 -11.67 0.63
N ILE A 114 -15.72 -10.64 1.41
CA ILE A 114 -14.49 -9.86 1.26
C ILE A 114 -13.84 -9.62 2.62
N VAL A 115 -12.51 -9.48 2.62
CA VAL A 115 -11.73 -9.10 3.80
C VAL A 115 -11.16 -7.72 3.59
N ILE A 116 -11.45 -6.82 4.52
CA ILE A 116 -10.96 -5.44 4.58
C ILE A 116 -9.93 -5.35 5.69
N ARG A 117 -8.72 -4.90 5.36
CA ARG A 117 -7.74 -4.58 6.38
C ARG A 117 -8.04 -3.22 7.01
N THR A 118 -7.83 -3.13 8.32
CA THR A 118 -8.17 -1.93 9.10
C THR A 118 -6.96 -1.03 9.37
N ASP A 119 -5.83 -1.27 8.72
CA ASP A 119 -4.63 -0.42 8.83
C ASP A 119 -4.59 0.70 7.77
N TYR A 120 -5.63 0.79 6.94
CA TYR A 120 -5.85 1.90 6.01
C TYR A 120 -6.70 3.00 6.65
N ASP A 121 -6.36 4.26 6.35
CA ASP A 121 -7.07 5.44 6.88
C ASP A 121 -8.55 5.51 6.46
N ASN A 122 -8.92 4.82 5.37
CA ASN A 122 -10.29 4.75 4.84
C ASN A 122 -11.02 3.42 5.16
N ALA A 123 -10.51 2.62 6.12
CA ALA A 123 -11.10 1.32 6.42
C ALA A 123 -12.58 1.40 6.81
N TRP A 124 -12.98 2.47 7.49
CA TRP A 124 -14.38 2.71 7.87
C TRP A 124 -15.28 2.87 6.64
N ASP A 125 -14.97 3.83 5.77
CA ASP A 125 -15.74 4.10 4.54
C ASP A 125 -15.82 2.86 3.66
N ARG A 126 -14.70 2.12 3.53
CA ARG A 126 -14.68 0.86 2.77
C ARG A 126 -15.62 -0.19 3.35
N ILE A 127 -15.75 -0.28 4.67
CA ILE A 127 -16.68 -1.22 5.31
C ILE A 127 -18.12 -0.82 4.96
N LEU A 128 -18.45 0.46 5.07
CA LEU A 128 -19.80 0.96 4.77
C LEU A 128 -20.17 0.77 3.29
N ASP A 129 -19.30 1.20 2.37
CA ASP A 129 -19.48 1.04 0.92
C ASP A 129 -19.71 -0.43 0.55
N THR A 130 -18.95 -1.33 1.20
CA THR A 130 -19.02 -2.76 0.94
C THR A 130 -20.32 -3.37 1.46
N VAL A 131 -20.80 -2.97 2.64
CA VAL A 131 -22.09 -3.43 3.14
C VAL A 131 -23.21 -2.95 2.21
N GLU A 132 -23.15 -1.70 1.75
CA GLU A 132 -24.11 -1.16 0.78
C GLU A 132 -24.09 -1.94 -0.55
N GLU A 133 -22.91 -2.29 -1.06
CA GLU A 133 -22.77 -3.13 -2.26
C GLU A 133 -23.41 -4.51 -2.05
N VAL A 134 -23.20 -5.15 -0.89
CA VAL A 134 -23.82 -6.43 -0.55
C VAL A 134 -25.34 -6.32 -0.47
N GLU A 135 -25.87 -5.26 0.15
CA GLU A 135 -27.31 -5.01 0.21
C GLU A 135 -27.90 -4.86 -1.19
N ASN A 136 -27.27 -4.05 -2.04
CA ASN A 136 -27.70 -3.81 -3.41
C ASN A 136 -27.64 -5.09 -4.26
N HIS A 137 -26.63 -5.95 -4.06
CA HIS A 137 -26.57 -7.25 -4.74
C HIS A 137 -27.58 -8.26 -4.21
N THR A 138 -27.95 -8.17 -2.93
CA THR A 138 -28.97 -9.04 -2.33
C THR A 138 -30.38 -8.70 -2.83
N LEU A 139 -30.61 -7.46 -3.27
CA LEU A 139 -31.90 -6.99 -3.80
C LEU A 139 -32.15 -7.33 -5.27
N ILE A 140 -31.14 -7.79 -6.04
CA ILE A 140 -31.24 -7.88 -7.51
C ILE A 140 -31.56 -9.29 -8.06
N THR A 141 -31.41 -10.41 -7.33
CA THR A 141 -31.96 -11.72 -7.82
C THR A 141 -32.03 -12.83 -6.75
N PRO A 142 -33.18 -13.53 -6.57
CA PRO A 142 -33.22 -14.92 -6.13
C PRO A 142 -33.28 -15.83 -7.37
N GLY A 143 -32.15 -16.41 -7.78
CA GLY A 143 -32.04 -17.31 -8.93
C GLY A 143 -31.11 -18.50 -8.61
N PRO A 144 -31.31 -19.68 -9.24
CA PRO A 144 -30.85 -20.96 -8.71
C PRO A 144 -29.32 -21.07 -8.70
N ARG A 145 -28.83 -21.76 -7.66
CA ARG A 145 -27.42 -22.11 -7.44
C ARG A 145 -26.85 -22.86 -8.65
N ASP A 146 -26.07 -22.18 -9.46
CA ASP A 146 -25.11 -22.84 -10.35
C ASP A 146 -23.86 -23.20 -9.53
N GLU A 147 -23.76 -24.48 -9.19
CA GLU A 147 -22.52 -25.11 -8.72
C GLU A 147 -21.43 -24.94 -9.79
N LYS A 148 -20.55 -23.96 -9.61
CA LYS A 148 -19.22 -23.99 -10.22
C LYS A 148 -18.17 -24.13 -9.12
N PRO A 149 -17.32 -25.17 -9.17
CA PRO A 149 -16.25 -25.30 -8.20
C PRO A 149 -15.27 -24.15 -8.39
N ASN A 150 -15.05 -23.40 -7.32
CA ASN A 150 -14.11 -22.30 -7.27
C ASN A 150 -12.68 -22.87 -7.30
N THR A 151 -12.18 -23.19 -8.49
CA THR A 151 -10.77 -23.55 -8.69
C THR A 151 -9.92 -22.30 -8.51
N SER A 152 -9.31 -22.21 -7.33
CA SER A 152 -8.10 -21.39 -7.13
C SER A 152 -7.03 -21.82 -8.14
N PRO A 153 -6.23 -20.89 -8.71
CA PRO A 153 -5.12 -21.28 -9.56
C PRO A 153 -4.06 -21.96 -8.68
N THR A 154 -4.04 -23.30 -8.75
CA THR A 154 -2.93 -24.11 -8.24
C THR A 154 -1.74 -23.87 -9.16
N ILE A 155 -0.71 -23.20 -8.66
CA ILE A 155 0.60 -23.15 -9.30
C ILE A 155 1.14 -24.59 -9.30
N ALA A 156 1.09 -25.23 -10.47
CA ALA A 156 1.70 -26.51 -10.71
C ALA A 156 3.23 -26.41 -10.55
N ARG A 157 3.79 -27.26 -9.68
CA ARG A 157 5.21 -27.60 -9.70
C ARG A 157 5.52 -28.27 -11.03
N SER A 158 6.22 -27.57 -11.91
CA SER A 158 6.92 -28.17 -13.06
C SER A 158 8.39 -27.81 -12.99
N ALA A 159 9.21 -28.85 -12.81
CA ALA A 159 10.65 -28.78 -12.94
C ALA A 159 11.02 -28.45 -14.39
N CYS A 160 11.77 -27.37 -14.59
CA CYS A 160 12.54 -27.17 -15.81
C CYS A 160 13.86 -26.48 -15.45
N THR A 161 14.93 -27.26 -15.59
CA THR A 161 16.31 -26.87 -15.42
C THR A 161 16.68 -25.86 -16.51
N VAL A 162 16.91 -24.60 -16.13
CA VAL A 162 17.57 -23.62 -17.01
C VAL A 162 18.94 -23.33 -16.40
N THR A 163 19.99 -23.74 -17.12
CA THR A 163 21.38 -23.53 -16.71
C THR A 163 21.86 -22.11 -16.98
N PRO A 164 22.89 -21.61 -16.28
CA PRO A 164 23.37 -20.21 -16.35
C PRO A 164 23.89 -19.70 -17.72
N GLY A 165 23.83 -20.49 -18.80
CA GLY A 165 24.29 -20.10 -20.13
C GLY A 165 23.28 -19.31 -20.97
N ASP A 166 21.98 -19.39 -20.67
CA ASP A 166 20.93 -18.81 -21.52
C ASP A 166 20.72 -17.30 -21.34
N LEU A 167 21.31 -16.70 -20.31
CA LEU A 167 21.22 -15.26 -20.04
C LEU A 167 22.32 -14.41 -20.70
N ALA A 168 23.33 -15.04 -21.32
CA ALA A 168 24.47 -14.32 -21.91
C ALA A 168 24.32 -13.95 -23.40
N ARG A 169 23.21 -14.34 -24.07
CA ARG A 169 23.08 -14.21 -25.54
C ARG A 169 21.93 -13.30 -26.02
N ARG A 170 21.60 -12.26 -25.26
CA ARG A 170 20.68 -11.17 -25.69
C ARG A 170 21.25 -9.76 -25.47
N ARG A 171 22.54 -9.58 -25.78
CA ARG A 171 23.17 -8.26 -25.96
C ARG A 171 23.68 -8.13 -27.38
N SER A 172 22.81 -7.77 -28.32
CA SER A 172 23.20 -7.14 -29.60
C SER A 172 21.93 -6.71 -30.37
N SER A 173 21.99 -5.50 -30.94
CA SER A 173 21.12 -4.92 -32.00
C SER A 173 20.00 -3.96 -31.53
N PRO A 174 19.68 -2.91 -32.32
CA PRO A 174 19.94 -1.53 -31.92
C PRO A 174 18.70 -0.64 -31.82
N GLU A 175 18.95 0.55 -31.28
CA GLU A 175 18.05 1.68 -31.03
C GLU A 175 17.34 2.22 -32.29
N PRO A 176 16.01 2.44 -32.28
CA PRO A 176 15.33 3.12 -33.39
C PRO A 176 15.22 4.63 -33.17
N THR A 177 15.63 5.37 -34.20
CA THR A 177 15.52 6.82 -34.37
C THR A 177 14.06 7.29 -34.42
N PRO A 178 13.69 8.45 -33.82
CA PRO A 178 12.32 8.95 -33.90
C PRO A 178 12.03 9.64 -35.24
N ALA A 179 10.98 9.18 -35.93
CA ALA A 179 10.46 9.76 -37.16
C ALA A 179 9.46 10.89 -36.89
N ARG A 180 9.43 11.79 -37.88
CA ARG A 180 8.87 13.15 -37.93
C ARG A 180 7.34 13.18 -38.07
N ALA A 181 6.75 14.21 -37.46
CA ALA A 181 5.32 14.54 -37.42
C ALA A 181 4.68 14.93 -38.78
N PRO A 182 3.37 14.72 -38.96
CA PRO A 182 2.53 15.50 -39.87
C PRO A 182 1.69 16.56 -39.14
N LYS A 183 1.56 17.74 -39.77
CA LYS A 183 0.82 18.93 -39.33
C LYS A 183 -0.71 18.76 -39.51
N PRO A 184 -1.55 19.24 -38.57
CA PRO A 184 -2.96 19.50 -38.83
C PRO A 184 -3.15 20.94 -39.34
N GLY A 185 -3.86 21.08 -40.48
CA GLY A 185 -4.30 22.37 -41.02
C GLY A 185 -5.57 22.91 -40.33
N PRO A 186 -5.93 24.18 -40.56
CA PRO A 186 -6.98 24.88 -39.82
C PRO A 186 -8.38 24.58 -40.39
N ILE A 187 -9.31 24.16 -39.52
CA ILE A 187 -10.74 24.07 -39.84
C ILE A 187 -11.41 25.33 -39.26
N ARG A 188 -11.96 26.15 -40.16
CA ARG A 188 -12.76 27.35 -39.86
C ARG A 188 -14.24 26.96 -39.70
N PRO A 189 -15.00 27.64 -38.83
CA PRO A 189 -16.41 27.32 -38.59
C PRO A 189 -17.32 27.85 -39.70
N SER A 190 -18.28 27.03 -40.14
CA SER A 190 -19.31 27.39 -41.12
C SER A 190 -20.60 27.79 -40.40
N ALA A 191 -20.98 29.06 -40.53
CA ALA A 191 -22.26 29.60 -40.11
C ALA A 191 -23.38 29.23 -41.11
N PRO A 192 -24.64 29.03 -40.66
CA PRO A 192 -25.77 28.81 -41.55
C PRO A 192 -26.27 30.13 -42.16
N LYS A 193 -26.55 30.07 -43.48
CA LYS A 193 -27.10 31.16 -44.31
C LYS A 193 -28.59 31.42 -44.02
N PRO A 194 -29.07 32.68 -44.02
CA PRO A 194 -30.48 33.04 -44.06
C PRO A 194 -31.09 32.80 -45.45
N GLY A 195 -32.31 32.26 -45.48
CA GLY A 195 -33.12 32.11 -46.70
C GLY A 195 -33.77 33.42 -47.16
N PRO A 196 -34.24 33.51 -48.42
CA PRO A 196 -34.57 34.76 -49.09
C PRO A 196 -36.03 35.19 -48.92
N ILE A 197 -36.21 36.51 -48.87
CA ILE A 197 -37.46 37.26 -48.98
C ILE A 197 -38.00 37.14 -50.42
N PRO A 198 -39.29 36.83 -50.64
CA PRO A 198 -39.94 37.08 -51.92
C PRO A 198 -40.54 38.49 -51.98
N ALA A 199 -40.17 39.19 -53.05
CA ALA A 199 -40.62 40.51 -53.45
C ALA A 199 -42.05 40.52 -54.01
N ALA A 200 -42.62 41.72 -53.98
CA ALA A 200 -43.93 42.13 -54.43
C ALA A 200 -44.28 41.72 -55.88
N ALA A 201 -45.57 41.46 -56.10
CA ALA A 201 -46.20 41.46 -57.41
C ALA A 201 -47.58 42.13 -57.31
N GLU A 202 -47.73 43.30 -57.93
CA GLU A 202 -49.01 43.90 -58.35
C GLU A 202 -49.70 42.99 -59.39
N PRO A 203 -51.04 43.04 -59.51
CA PRO A 203 -51.63 43.44 -60.80
C PRO A 203 -53.00 44.18 -60.60
N PRO A 204 -53.80 44.48 -61.65
CA PRO A 204 -53.94 45.84 -62.17
C PRO A 204 -55.36 46.40 -62.06
N ALA A 205 -55.47 47.71 -62.31
CA ALA A 205 -56.72 48.44 -62.43
C ALA A 205 -57.46 48.11 -63.74
N THR A 206 -58.77 47.89 -63.65
CA THR A 206 -59.73 48.08 -64.75
C THR A 206 -60.96 48.79 -64.22
N VAL A 207 -61.20 49.98 -64.77
CA VAL A 207 -62.41 50.81 -64.61
C VAL A 207 -63.52 50.24 -65.51
N PRO A 208 -64.80 50.36 -65.12
CA PRO A 208 -65.69 51.04 -66.05
C PRO A 208 -66.64 52.07 -65.42
N ASP A 209 -66.83 53.06 -66.27
CA ASP A 209 -67.66 54.26 -66.34
C ASP A 209 -69.11 54.26 -65.80
N ALA A 210 -69.48 55.46 -65.33
CA ALA A 210 -70.76 56.16 -65.30
C ALA A 210 -72.08 55.46 -64.87
N ALA A 211 -72.69 55.99 -63.81
CA ALA A 211 -73.94 56.78 -63.90
C ALA A 211 -74.35 57.33 -62.52
N ALA A 212 -74.41 58.66 -62.40
CA ALA A 212 -75.20 59.34 -61.35
C ALA A 212 -76.66 59.47 -61.84
N PRO A 213 -77.66 59.52 -60.94
CA PRO A 213 -78.09 60.85 -60.51
C PRO A 213 -78.66 60.97 -59.08
N THR A 214 -78.40 62.15 -58.52
CA THR A 214 -79.31 63.02 -57.73
C THR A 214 -79.77 62.65 -56.32
N ARG A 215 -79.34 63.55 -55.42
CA ARG A 215 -80.14 64.36 -54.46
C ARG A 215 -80.51 63.75 -53.11
N ASP A 216 -79.63 64.06 -52.16
CA ASP A 216 -79.88 64.92 -50.98
C ASP A 216 -80.43 64.31 -49.68
N ASP A 217 -80.47 62.98 -49.52
CA ASP A 217 -80.65 62.37 -48.17
C ASP A 217 -79.68 61.18 -47.86
N ASP A 218 -78.88 60.69 -48.81
CA ASP A 218 -78.06 59.46 -48.65
C ASP A 218 -76.62 59.67 -48.13
N THR A 219 -76.05 60.87 -48.21
CA THR A 219 -74.66 61.14 -47.79
C THR A 219 -74.46 61.01 -46.28
N ASN A 220 -75.53 61.20 -45.50
CA ASN A 220 -75.50 61.03 -44.06
C ASN A 220 -75.50 59.54 -43.64
N THR A 221 -76.06 58.67 -44.49
CA THR A 221 -76.13 57.21 -44.30
C THR A 221 -74.81 56.53 -44.66
N ASP A 222 -74.16 56.95 -45.76
CA ASP A 222 -72.84 56.45 -46.17
C ASP A 222 -71.71 56.91 -45.23
N LEU A 223 -71.76 58.16 -44.74
CA LEU A 223 -70.82 58.63 -43.71
C LEU A 223 -71.00 57.90 -42.38
N ALA A 224 -72.23 57.51 -42.03
CA ALA A 224 -72.48 56.69 -40.85
C ALA A 224 -71.96 55.26 -41.02
N ALA A 225 -72.12 54.65 -42.20
CA ALA A 225 -71.59 53.32 -42.51
C ALA A 225 -70.05 53.29 -42.47
N ILE A 226 -69.39 54.28 -43.08
CA ILE A 226 -67.92 54.41 -43.05
C ILE A 226 -67.40 54.64 -41.64
N ARG A 227 -68.10 55.43 -40.81
CA ARG A 227 -67.73 55.63 -39.40
C ARG A 227 -67.86 54.36 -38.56
N ASN A 228 -68.91 53.56 -38.80
CA ASN A 228 -69.08 52.28 -38.11
C ASN A 228 -67.98 51.28 -38.51
N GLU A 229 -67.58 51.26 -39.78
CA GLU A 229 -66.50 50.39 -40.24
C GLU A 229 -65.13 50.84 -39.71
N LEU A 230 -64.87 52.15 -39.65
CA LEU A 230 -63.65 52.68 -39.03
C LEU A 230 -63.58 52.30 -37.54
N ALA A 231 -64.68 52.44 -36.81
CA ALA A 231 -64.75 52.05 -35.40
C ALA A 231 -64.51 50.54 -35.21
N ARG A 232 -64.99 49.70 -36.15
CA ARG A 232 -64.75 48.26 -36.14
C ARG A 232 -63.27 47.93 -36.40
N VAL A 233 -62.66 48.55 -37.39
CA VAL A 233 -61.24 48.35 -37.72
C VAL A 233 -60.34 48.82 -36.57
N GLU A 234 -60.68 49.93 -35.91
CA GLU A 234 -59.98 50.41 -34.72
C GLU A 234 -60.09 49.39 -33.56
N GLN A 235 -61.29 48.81 -33.36
CA GLN A 235 -61.49 47.77 -32.36
C GLN A 235 -60.70 46.48 -32.68
N GLU A 236 -60.65 46.07 -33.94
CA GLU A 236 -59.85 44.92 -34.40
C GLU A 236 -58.34 45.20 -34.25
N LEU A 237 -57.87 46.40 -34.56
CA LEU A 237 -56.48 46.82 -34.37
C LEU A 237 -56.09 46.81 -32.89
N ASP A 238 -56.99 47.25 -32.01
CA ASP A 238 -56.75 47.20 -30.57
C ASP A 238 -56.77 45.78 -30.02
N SER A 239 -57.62 44.90 -30.56
CA SER A 239 -57.61 43.48 -30.18
C SER A 239 -56.31 42.79 -30.59
N THR A 240 -55.87 42.99 -31.83
CA THR A 240 -54.63 42.42 -32.36
C THR A 240 -53.38 42.98 -31.67
N LYS A 241 -53.38 44.25 -31.26
CA LYS A 241 -52.31 44.80 -30.40
C LYS A 241 -52.26 44.11 -29.04
N ARG A 242 -53.40 43.89 -28.39
CA ARG A 242 -53.45 43.15 -27.11
C ARG A 242 -52.96 41.71 -27.28
N ASP A 243 -53.34 41.05 -28.37
CA ASP A 243 -52.87 39.70 -28.68
C ASP A 243 -51.36 39.68 -28.98
N LEU A 244 -50.84 40.69 -29.68
CA LEU A 244 -49.41 40.85 -29.94
C LEU A 244 -48.63 41.08 -28.64
N ASP A 245 -49.15 41.90 -27.74
CA ASP A 245 -48.53 42.15 -26.43
C ASP A 245 -48.59 40.90 -25.53
N SER A 246 -49.68 40.14 -25.60
CA SER A 246 -49.82 38.85 -24.89
C SER A 246 -48.80 37.83 -25.41
N THR A 247 -48.75 37.62 -26.72
CA THR A 247 -47.81 36.68 -27.36
C THR A 247 -46.35 37.11 -27.16
N ARG A 248 -46.06 38.42 -27.15
CA ARG A 248 -44.73 38.94 -26.81
C ARG A 248 -44.36 38.64 -25.36
N SER A 249 -45.29 38.80 -24.44
CA SER A 249 -45.09 38.45 -23.02
C SER A 249 -44.86 36.95 -22.81
N GLU A 250 -45.57 36.10 -23.55
CA GLU A 250 -45.36 34.65 -23.55
C GLU A 250 -43.99 34.26 -24.11
N LEU A 251 -43.56 34.89 -25.21
CA LEU A 251 -42.24 34.65 -25.80
C LEU A 251 -41.11 35.05 -24.85
N ASP A 252 -41.24 36.16 -24.14
CA ASP A 252 -40.24 36.60 -23.18
C ASP A 252 -40.18 35.66 -21.96
N ARG A 253 -41.31 35.11 -21.49
CA ARG A 253 -41.32 34.05 -20.47
C ARG A 253 -40.64 32.77 -20.96
N ALA A 254 -40.97 32.30 -22.16
CA ALA A 254 -40.37 31.10 -22.73
C ALA A 254 -38.85 31.25 -22.94
N ARG A 255 -38.39 32.45 -23.31
CA ARG A 255 -36.95 32.76 -23.39
C ARG A 255 -36.28 32.70 -22.03
N GLN A 256 -36.86 33.30 -21.00
CA GLN A 256 -36.34 33.24 -19.63
C GLN A 256 -36.26 31.80 -19.11
N GLU A 257 -37.28 30.98 -19.36
CA GLU A 257 -37.29 29.56 -18.98
C GLU A 257 -36.20 28.77 -19.71
N ARG A 258 -36.03 28.97 -21.01
CA ARG A 258 -34.96 28.35 -21.79
C ARG A 258 -33.58 28.71 -21.26
N ASP A 259 -33.36 29.99 -20.96
CA ASP A 259 -32.05 30.47 -20.48
C ASP A 259 -31.74 29.87 -19.08
N ALA A 260 -32.74 29.81 -18.20
CA ALA A 260 -32.61 29.14 -16.89
C ALA A 260 -32.37 27.62 -16.99
N LEU A 261 -32.99 26.94 -17.95
CA LEU A 261 -32.74 25.52 -18.21
C LEU A 261 -31.34 25.29 -18.79
N SER A 262 -30.89 26.17 -19.69
CA SER A 262 -29.54 26.09 -20.26
C SER A 262 -28.47 26.25 -19.19
N GLU A 263 -28.65 27.15 -18.22
CA GLU A 263 -27.72 27.34 -17.10
C GLU A 263 -27.64 26.08 -16.22
N ARG A 264 -28.79 25.48 -15.86
CA ARG A 264 -28.81 24.22 -15.09
C ARG A 264 -28.14 23.05 -15.79
N LEU A 265 -28.24 22.98 -17.13
CA LEU A 265 -27.55 21.94 -17.90
C LEU A 265 -26.03 22.12 -17.85
N VAL A 266 -25.53 23.35 -17.96
CA VAL A 266 -24.09 23.65 -17.81
C VAL A 266 -23.60 23.26 -16.42
N ASP A 267 -24.37 23.55 -15.37
CA ASP A 267 -24.03 23.12 -14.00
C ASP A 267 -24.01 21.59 -13.87
N SER A 268 -24.96 20.89 -14.52
CA SER A 268 -25.01 19.43 -14.54
C SER A 268 -23.78 18.82 -15.24
N ASP A 269 -23.41 19.35 -16.40
CA ASP A 269 -22.23 18.90 -17.16
C ASP A 269 -20.96 19.09 -16.33
N ARG A 270 -20.85 20.21 -15.59
CA ARG A 270 -19.72 20.47 -14.71
C ARG A 270 -19.63 19.49 -13.54
N VAL A 271 -20.77 19.08 -12.98
CA VAL A 271 -20.82 18.06 -11.93
C VAL A 271 -20.39 16.69 -12.46
N GLU A 272 -20.79 16.33 -13.68
CA GLU A 272 -20.38 15.08 -14.31
C GLU A 272 -18.86 15.05 -14.59
N GLU A 273 -18.30 16.16 -15.07
CA GLU A 273 -16.86 16.30 -15.28
C GLU A 273 -16.07 16.12 -13.98
N LEU A 274 -16.48 16.78 -12.89
CA LEU A 274 -15.84 16.64 -11.58
C LEU A 274 -15.95 15.21 -11.03
N ARG A 275 -17.06 14.50 -11.29
CA ARG A 275 -17.22 13.09 -10.92
C ARG A 275 -16.27 12.19 -11.70
N ALA A 276 -16.07 12.46 -12.99
CA ALA A 276 -15.10 11.73 -13.81
C ALA A 276 -13.67 11.95 -13.30
N GLU A 277 -13.27 13.20 -13.04
CA GLU A 277 -11.96 13.53 -12.47
C GLU A 277 -11.73 12.85 -11.11
N TYR A 278 -12.74 12.85 -10.24
CA TYR A 278 -12.66 12.19 -8.93
C TYR A 278 -12.47 10.67 -9.05
N ASN A 279 -13.18 10.02 -9.98
CA ASN A 279 -13.05 8.59 -10.21
C ASN A 279 -11.65 8.23 -10.76
N ASP A 280 -11.14 9.00 -11.72
CA ASP A 280 -9.79 8.83 -12.25
C ASP A 280 -8.73 8.95 -11.16
N GLU A 281 -8.86 9.93 -10.26
CA GLU A 281 -7.94 10.11 -9.14
C GLU A 281 -8.07 8.96 -8.12
N ARG A 282 -9.29 8.49 -7.86
CA ARG A 282 -9.53 7.33 -7.00
C ARG A 282 -8.86 6.07 -7.54
N ASP A 283 -8.93 5.84 -8.84
CA ASP A 283 -8.31 4.68 -9.48
C ASP A 283 -6.79 4.79 -9.50
N ARG A 284 -6.23 5.97 -9.78
CA ARG A 284 -4.79 6.24 -9.62
C ARG A 284 -4.28 5.95 -8.21
N ARG A 285 -5.05 6.33 -7.18
CA ARG A 285 -4.70 6.03 -5.77
C ARG A 285 -4.72 4.54 -5.49
N ARG A 286 -5.72 3.80 -5.97
CA ARG A 286 -5.80 2.33 -5.82
C ARG A 286 -4.62 1.63 -6.49
N GLU A 287 -4.22 2.06 -7.67
CA GLU A 287 -3.05 1.50 -8.37
C GLU A 287 -1.74 1.82 -7.63
N ALA A 288 -1.60 3.03 -7.10
CA ALA A 288 -0.44 3.41 -6.29
C ALA A 288 -0.36 2.59 -4.99
N GLU A 289 -1.49 2.40 -4.31
CA GLU A 289 -1.60 1.59 -3.10
C GLU A 289 -1.26 0.12 -3.35
N SER A 290 -1.79 -0.47 -4.43
CA SER A 290 -1.47 -1.84 -4.84
C SER A 290 0.02 -2.02 -5.14
N ARG A 291 0.63 -1.05 -5.84
CA ARG A 291 2.09 -1.04 -6.05
C ARG A 291 2.87 -0.93 -4.75
N ALA A 292 2.44 -0.09 -3.82
CA ALA A 292 3.08 0.06 -2.52
C ALA A 292 3.01 -1.24 -1.70
N ILE A 293 1.86 -1.92 -1.67
CA ILE A 293 1.68 -3.21 -1.00
C ILE A 293 2.59 -4.28 -1.62
N SER A 294 2.66 -4.34 -2.95
CA SER A 294 3.54 -5.28 -3.66
C SER A 294 5.02 -5.03 -3.35
N ALA A 295 5.44 -3.76 -3.37
CA ALA A 295 6.81 -3.37 -3.02
C ALA A 295 7.14 -3.71 -1.56
N ALA A 296 6.22 -3.46 -0.62
CA ALA A 296 6.40 -3.82 0.78
C ALA A 296 6.53 -5.35 0.97
N SER A 297 5.75 -6.15 0.23
CA SER A 297 5.88 -7.60 0.24
C SER A 297 7.22 -8.07 -0.32
N GLN A 298 7.71 -7.45 -1.39
CA GLN A 298 9.03 -7.74 -1.95
C GLN A 298 10.17 -7.39 -0.98
N LEU A 299 10.08 -6.25 -0.30
CA LEU A 299 11.05 -5.85 0.73
C LEU A 299 11.09 -6.86 1.87
N SER A 300 9.94 -7.24 2.42
CA SER A 300 9.87 -8.24 3.49
C SER A 300 10.48 -9.60 3.08
N LYS A 301 10.25 -10.02 1.83
CA LYS A 301 10.87 -11.25 1.29
C LYS A 301 12.39 -11.12 1.14
N ALA A 302 12.87 -9.98 0.68
CA ALA A 302 14.30 -9.71 0.54
C ALA A 302 14.99 -9.69 1.91
N GLU A 303 14.38 -9.06 2.91
CA GLU A 303 14.88 -9.05 4.29
C GLU A 303 14.95 -10.46 4.87
N ALA A 304 13.89 -11.26 4.71
CA ALA A 304 13.89 -12.65 5.17
C ALA A 304 14.97 -13.49 4.45
N HIS A 305 15.23 -13.22 3.17
CA HIS A 305 16.29 -13.90 2.42
C HIS A 305 17.68 -13.50 2.90
N ILE A 306 17.91 -12.21 3.16
CA ILE A 306 19.18 -11.71 3.73
C ILE A 306 19.42 -12.35 5.10
N GLU A 307 18.41 -12.43 5.95
CA GLU A 307 18.53 -13.07 7.27
C GLU A 307 18.87 -14.56 7.13
N ALA A 308 18.20 -15.28 6.22
CA ALA A 308 18.50 -16.68 5.95
C ALA A 308 19.95 -16.89 5.49
N LEU A 309 20.42 -16.08 4.52
CA LEU A 309 21.81 -16.13 4.06
C LEU A 309 22.81 -15.77 5.17
N THR A 310 22.45 -14.83 6.03
CA THR A 310 23.30 -14.42 7.16
C THR A 310 23.41 -15.54 8.19
N SER A 311 22.30 -16.21 8.48
CA SER A 311 22.26 -17.38 9.37
C SER A 311 23.04 -18.57 8.80
N GLU A 312 22.88 -18.87 7.51
CA GLU A 312 23.63 -19.91 6.82
C GLU A 312 25.13 -19.62 6.84
N LEU A 313 25.53 -18.39 6.51
CA LEU A 313 26.92 -17.96 6.57
C LEU A 313 27.48 -18.01 8.00
N ALA A 314 26.67 -17.72 9.02
CA ALA A 314 27.06 -17.85 10.42
C ALA A 314 27.24 -19.31 10.84
N ALA A 315 26.39 -20.22 10.36
CA ALA A 315 26.50 -21.65 10.60
C ALA A 315 27.73 -22.25 9.91
N GLU A 316 28.02 -21.86 8.66
CA GLU A 316 29.26 -22.25 7.97
C GLU A 316 30.53 -21.73 8.67
N ARG A 317 30.42 -20.56 9.32
CA ARG A 317 31.49 -19.95 10.11
C ARG A 317 31.48 -20.35 11.58
N ALA A 318 30.67 -21.34 11.96
CA ALA A 318 30.64 -21.82 13.33
C ALA A 318 32.06 -22.20 13.79
N PRO A 319 32.42 -21.93 15.05
CA PRO A 319 33.77 -22.18 15.53
C PRO A 319 34.09 -23.68 15.45
N VAL A 320 35.10 -24.03 14.66
CA VAL A 320 35.55 -25.42 14.48
C VAL A 320 36.15 -25.99 15.77
N PHE A 321 36.71 -25.13 16.62
CA PHE A 321 37.38 -25.49 17.86
C PHE A 321 36.63 -24.95 19.09
N SER A 322 36.37 -25.84 20.06
CA SER A 322 35.84 -25.47 21.37
C SER A 322 36.89 -24.78 22.25
N ASP A 323 38.17 -25.13 22.08
CA ASP A 323 39.30 -24.47 22.74
C ASP A 323 39.53 -23.06 22.15
N PRO A 324 39.45 -22.00 22.97
CA PRO A 324 39.68 -20.63 22.53
C PRO A 324 41.06 -20.38 21.92
N GLU A 325 42.10 -21.08 22.41
CA GLU A 325 43.45 -20.91 21.88
C GLU A 325 43.57 -21.49 20.47
N GLN A 326 43.16 -22.75 20.28
CA GLN A 326 43.09 -23.38 18.95
C GLN A 326 42.22 -22.59 17.97
N ARG A 327 41.09 -22.04 18.44
CA ARG A 327 40.24 -21.17 17.63
C ARG A 327 41.00 -19.94 17.13
N LEU A 328 41.72 -19.24 18.01
CA LEU A 328 42.54 -18.10 17.60
C LEU A 328 43.62 -18.53 16.58
N ARG A 329 44.26 -19.69 16.78
CA ARG A 329 45.28 -20.18 15.85
C ARG A 329 44.71 -20.43 14.45
N ASP A 330 43.56 -21.09 14.34
CA ASP A 330 42.84 -21.27 13.06
C ASP A 330 42.44 -19.93 12.43
N GLU A 331 41.92 -18.98 13.20
CA GLU A 331 41.54 -17.66 12.72
C GLU A 331 42.74 -16.87 12.15
N VAL A 332 43.89 -16.95 12.82
CA VAL A 332 45.16 -16.34 12.38
C VAL A 332 45.64 -17.00 11.09
N GLU A 333 45.63 -18.33 11.03
CA GLU A 333 46.05 -19.08 9.85
C GLU A 333 45.17 -18.77 8.63
N ARG A 334 43.84 -18.85 8.76
CA ARG A 334 42.91 -18.50 7.68
C ARG A 334 43.06 -17.05 7.23
N THR A 335 43.31 -16.14 8.17
CA THR A 335 43.55 -14.73 7.84
C THR A 335 44.87 -14.55 7.11
N TRP A 336 45.93 -15.26 7.50
CA TRP A 336 47.20 -15.26 6.77
C TRP A 336 47.05 -15.80 5.35
N LEU A 337 46.36 -16.93 5.17
CA LEU A 337 46.09 -17.52 3.85
C LEU A 337 45.28 -16.58 2.95
N ARG A 338 44.32 -15.85 3.52
CA ARG A 338 43.51 -14.85 2.81
C ARG A 338 44.31 -13.60 2.40
N LEU A 339 45.19 -13.11 3.28
CA LEU A 339 45.93 -11.87 3.08
C LEU A 339 47.29 -12.06 2.37
N THR A 340 47.77 -13.29 2.28
CA THR A 340 49.08 -13.63 1.73
C THR A 340 48.90 -14.65 0.59
N PRO A 341 48.88 -14.18 -0.67
CA PRO A 341 48.85 -15.04 -1.84
C PRO A 341 49.98 -16.07 -1.78
N GLU A 342 49.76 -17.25 -2.35
CA GLU A 342 50.68 -18.39 -2.25
C GLU A 342 52.14 -18.04 -2.61
N VAL A 343 52.32 -17.25 -3.67
CA VAL A 343 53.64 -16.78 -4.13
C VAL A 343 54.38 -15.91 -3.12
N GLU A 344 53.65 -15.20 -2.24
CA GLU A 344 54.23 -14.33 -1.24
C GLU A 344 54.52 -15.03 0.09
N ARG A 345 53.96 -16.23 0.32
CA ARG A 345 54.07 -16.96 1.61
C ARG A 345 55.50 -17.30 1.98
N ARG A 346 56.38 -17.53 1.00
CA ARG A 346 57.82 -17.75 1.24
C ARG A 346 58.54 -16.49 1.72
N LYS A 347 58.12 -15.32 1.21
CA LYS A 347 58.70 -14.02 1.59
C LYS A 347 58.14 -13.51 2.92
N TYR A 348 56.89 -13.84 3.22
CA TYR A 348 56.18 -13.43 4.43
C TYR A 348 55.58 -14.66 5.14
N PRO A 349 56.46 -15.55 5.66
CA PRO A 349 56.00 -16.73 6.38
C PRO A 349 55.32 -16.32 7.69
N LEU A 350 54.33 -17.11 8.10
CA LEU A 350 53.78 -17.00 9.45
C LEU A 350 54.82 -17.55 10.44
N ARG A 351 55.34 -16.69 11.32
CA ARG A 351 56.35 -17.07 12.32
C ARG A 351 55.71 -17.85 13.47
N GLU A 352 56.54 -18.61 14.18
CA GLU A 352 56.14 -19.22 15.44
C GLU A 352 55.73 -18.16 16.46
N TYR A 353 54.69 -18.47 17.22
CA TYR A 353 54.14 -17.56 18.22
C TYR A 353 53.48 -18.28 19.39
N ALA A 354 53.61 -17.65 20.55
CA ALA A 354 52.93 -17.99 21.79
C ALA A 354 51.77 -17.04 22.04
N ILE A 355 50.77 -17.53 22.77
CA ILE A 355 49.61 -16.75 23.20
C ILE A 355 49.75 -16.55 24.71
N GLY A 356 49.90 -15.29 25.13
CA GLY A 356 49.97 -14.95 26.55
C GLY A 356 48.65 -15.22 27.26
N ALA A 357 48.72 -15.49 28.56
CA ALA A 357 47.57 -15.94 29.35
C ALA A 357 46.37 -14.99 29.30
N ALA A 358 46.61 -13.67 29.25
CA ALA A 358 45.57 -12.65 29.19
C ALA A 358 45.12 -12.31 27.76
N PHE A 359 45.77 -12.86 26.73
CA PHE A 359 45.59 -12.39 25.37
C PHE A 359 44.21 -12.74 24.81
N ILE A 360 43.74 -13.97 25.04
CA ILE A 360 42.44 -14.43 24.52
C ILE A 360 41.30 -13.54 25.03
N ASP A 361 41.28 -13.29 26.34
CA ASP A 361 40.27 -12.44 26.98
C ASP A 361 40.33 -11.00 26.46
N SER A 362 41.53 -10.51 26.13
CA SER A 362 41.72 -9.16 25.58
C SER A 362 41.17 -8.97 24.16
N LEU A 363 40.81 -10.05 23.44
CA LEU A 363 40.27 -9.94 22.09
C LEU A 363 38.86 -9.34 22.04
N ASP A 364 38.14 -9.32 23.16
CA ASP A 364 36.82 -8.70 23.30
C ASP A 364 36.93 -7.18 23.59
N LEU A 365 37.88 -6.52 22.92
CA LEU A 365 38.16 -5.10 23.07
C LEU A 365 37.09 -4.25 22.36
N PRO A 366 36.27 -3.43 23.06
CA PRO A 366 35.17 -2.68 22.43
C PRO A 366 35.61 -1.71 21.33
N GLN A 367 36.85 -1.20 21.43
CA GLN A 367 37.41 -0.21 20.51
C GLN A 367 37.85 -0.82 19.16
N ALA A 368 38.00 -2.15 19.07
CA ALA A 368 38.47 -2.83 17.88
C ALA A 368 37.73 -4.16 17.62
N PRO A 369 37.09 -4.33 16.45
CA PRO A 369 36.51 -5.61 16.09
C PRO A 369 37.58 -6.71 16.08
N ARG A 370 37.27 -7.90 16.63
CA ARG A 370 38.16 -9.07 16.69
C ARG A 370 38.85 -9.36 15.36
N ALA A 371 38.11 -9.34 14.24
CA ALA A 371 38.65 -9.54 12.90
C ALA A 371 39.81 -8.58 12.58
N LYS A 372 39.69 -7.30 12.99
CA LYS A 372 40.74 -6.31 12.77
C LYS A 372 41.97 -6.57 13.62
N ILE A 373 41.78 -7.05 14.86
CA ILE A 373 42.88 -7.45 15.75
C ILE A 373 43.66 -8.60 15.10
N ILE A 374 42.96 -9.63 14.60
CA ILE A 374 43.57 -10.79 13.92
C ILE A 374 44.37 -10.38 12.69
N GLU A 375 43.87 -9.44 11.87
CA GLU A 375 44.65 -8.89 10.75
C GLU A 375 45.97 -8.26 11.22
N VAL A 376 45.96 -7.52 12.34
CA VAL A 376 47.15 -6.88 12.90
C VAL A 376 48.12 -7.93 13.44
N ILE A 377 47.62 -8.98 14.10
CA ILE A 377 48.43 -10.12 14.54
C ILE A 377 49.17 -10.71 13.33
N VAL A 378 48.47 -11.01 12.23
CA VAL A 378 49.10 -11.53 11.01
C VAL A 378 50.17 -10.58 10.46
N GLU A 379 49.91 -9.27 10.47
CA GLU A 379 50.91 -8.28 10.03
C GLU A 379 52.15 -8.24 10.93
N VAL A 380 52.00 -8.41 12.24
CA VAL A 380 53.13 -8.49 13.19
C VAL A 380 53.90 -9.80 12.99
N LEU A 381 53.20 -10.94 12.92
CA LEU A 381 53.81 -12.25 12.74
C LEU A 381 54.55 -12.38 11.41
N THR A 382 54.09 -11.70 10.36
CA THR A 382 54.76 -11.66 9.05
C THR A 382 55.78 -10.53 8.91
N ARG A 383 56.05 -9.76 9.98
CA ARG A 383 56.90 -8.55 10.02
C ARG A 383 56.45 -7.41 9.11
N ARG A 384 55.31 -7.52 8.44
CA ARG A 384 54.75 -6.46 7.57
C ARG A 384 54.39 -5.21 8.35
N ALA A 385 54.02 -5.33 9.62
CA ALA A 385 53.67 -4.21 10.48
C ALA A 385 54.80 -3.16 10.60
N LEU A 386 56.07 -3.59 10.56
CA LEU A 386 57.23 -2.70 10.65
C LEU A 386 57.35 -1.76 9.44
N ASN A 387 56.85 -2.20 8.29
CA ASN A 387 56.92 -1.45 7.03
C ASN A 387 55.61 -0.67 6.74
N LYS A 388 54.64 -0.70 7.66
CA LYS A 388 53.36 0.00 7.52
C LYS A 388 53.34 1.23 8.43
N PRO A 389 53.46 2.46 7.90
CA PRO A 389 53.46 3.68 8.70
C PRO A 389 52.23 3.81 9.60
N SER A 390 51.07 3.36 9.13
CA SER A 390 49.81 3.39 9.88
C SER A 390 49.81 2.50 11.13
N ARG A 391 50.73 1.54 11.24
CA ARG A 391 50.88 0.71 12.44
C ARG A 391 51.72 1.39 13.50
N ALA A 392 52.64 2.28 13.11
CA ALA A 392 53.54 2.98 14.01
C ALA A 392 54.09 2.04 15.10
N VAL A 393 54.84 1.03 14.67
CA VAL A 393 55.41 0.04 15.59
C VAL A 393 56.48 0.73 16.45
N HIS A 394 56.34 0.63 17.76
CA HIS A 394 57.24 1.24 18.73
C HIS A 394 57.60 0.25 19.84
N ALA A 395 58.78 0.45 20.44
CA ALA A 395 59.10 -0.18 21.72
C ALA A 395 58.07 0.25 22.78
N HIS A 396 57.62 -0.71 23.60
CA HIS A 396 56.82 -0.40 24.78
C HIS A 396 57.78 -0.14 25.96
N GLY A 397 57.59 0.98 26.67
CA GLY A 397 58.49 1.43 27.75
C GLY A 397 57.83 1.38 29.12
N ASN A 398 58.64 1.51 30.17
CA ASN A 398 58.23 1.35 31.57
C ASN A 398 57.47 2.57 32.16
N GLY A 399 57.26 3.62 31.36
CA GLY A 399 56.66 4.88 31.79
C GLY A 399 55.38 5.23 31.04
N ARG A 400 54.58 6.12 31.64
CA ARG A 400 53.28 6.57 31.11
C ARG A 400 53.36 7.38 29.80
N SER A 401 54.58 7.77 29.38
CA SER A 401 54.80 8.60 28.19
C SER A 401 55.74 7.92 27.20
N ALA A 402 55.39 8.00 25.91
CA ALA A 402 56.21 7.51 24.82
C ALA A 402 57.58 8.21 24.79
N GLY A 403 58.67 7.44 24.91
CA GLY A 403 60.03 7.91 24.59
C GLY A 403 60.92 8.37 25.75
N THR A 404 60.44 8.42 26.99
CA THR A 404 61.25 8.89 28.14
C THR A 404 61.83 7.77 29.00
N SER A 405 61.32 6.55 28.83
CA SER A 405 61.74 5.35 29.57
C SER A 405 62.19 4.32 28.56
N GLY A 406 63.33 3.67 28.83
CA GLY A 406 63.90 2.63 27.96
C GLY A 406 62.87 1.55 27.62
N GLN A 407 63.12 0.82 26.54
CA GLN A 407 62.30 -0.32 26.17
C GLN A 407 62.23 -1.30 27.34
N MET A 408 61.03 -1.79 27.62
CA MET A 408 60.83 -2.80 28.64
C MET A 408 61.41 -4.13 28.18
N VAL A 409 62.17 -4.74 29.09
CA VAL A 409 62.81 -6.05 28.88
C VAL A 409 62.40 -6.93 30.06
N ARG A 410 61.83 -8.10 29.76
CA ARG A 410 61.47 -9.12 30.74
C ARG A 410 62.72 -9.88 31.20
N ALA A 411 62.66 -10.57 32.34
CA ALA A 411 63.82 -11.25 32.95
C ALA A 411 64.49 -12.29 32.03
N ASP A 412 63.76 -12.86 31.08
CA ASP A 412 64.23 -13.79 30.05
C ASP A 412 64.87 -13.10 28.82
N GLY A 413 64.97 -11.76 28.84
CA GLY A 413 65.49 -10.96 27.74
C GLY A 413 64.47 -10.61 26.67
N ALA A 414 63.20 -11.01 26.83
CA ALA A 414 62.16 -10.67 25.87
C ALA A 414 61.89 -9.15 25.86
N ARG A 415 61.67 -8.58 24.67
CA ARG A 415 61.54 -7.13 24.46
C ARG A 415 60.10 -6.75 24.13
N ALA A 416 59.55 -5.75 24.81
CA ALA A 416 58.15 -5.36 24.61
C ALA A 416 57.98 -4.39 23.42
N TYR A 417 56.92 -4.60 22.65
CA TYR A 417 56.54 -3.78 21.51
C TYR A 417 55.04 -3.46 21.54
N ARG A 418 54.68 -2.40 20.81
CA ARG A 418 53.29 -2.00 20.60
C ARG A 418 53.07 -1.45 19.20
N CYS A 419 51.86 -1.59 18.68
CA CYS A 419 51.44 -0.94 17.43
C CYS A 419 49.94 -0.62 17.42
N TYR A 420 49.49 0.27 16.54
CA TYR A 420 48.09 0.61 16.40
C TYR A 420 47.28 -0.49 15.71
N ILE A 421 46.15 -0.86 16.33
CA ILE A 421 45.11 -1.69 15.70
C ILE A 421 44.27 -0.82 14.75
N ARG A 422 43.92 0.40 15.19
CA ARG A 422 43.25 1.46 14.41
C ARG A 422 43.86 2.82 14.77
N THR A 423 43.91 3.73 13.79
CA THR A 423 44.39 5.11 13.95
C THR A 423 43.22 6.10 13.95
N HIS A 424 43.47 7.34 14.39
CA HIS A 424 42.50 8.44 14.41
C HIS A 424 41.23 8.20 15.24
N THR A 425 41.29 7.34 16.25
CA THR A 425 40.21 7.13 17.22
C THR A 425 40.65 7.58 18.62
N PRO A 426 39.77 8.20 19.44
CA PRO A 426 40.05 8.44 20.86
C PRO A 426 40.47 7.13 21.54
N GLN A 427 41.53 7.17 22.36
CA GLN A 427 42.12 5.97 22.98
C GLN A 427 42.43 4.85 21.98
N ALA A 428 43.10 5.21 20.87
CA ALA A 428 43.43 4.30 19.78
C ALA A 428 43.93 2.93 20.28
N PRO A 429 43.22 1.83 19.96
CA PRO A 429 43.54 0.51 20.48
C PRO A 429 44.88 0.03 19.94
N ARG A 430 45.62 -0.71 20.77
CA ARG A 430 46.97 -1.18 20.47
C ARG A 430 47.10 -2.67 20.65
N LEU A 431 47.93 -3.28 19.81
CA LEU A 431 48.41 -4.63 20.02
C LEU A 431 49.76 -4.55 20.72
N LEU A 432 49.91 -5.27 21.82
CA LEU A 432 51.13 -5.37 22.61
C LEU A 432 51.65 -6.82 22.52
N TRP A 433 52.96 -6.97 22.35
CA TRP A 433 53.61 -8.27 22.28
C TRP A 433 55.03 -8.23 22.82
N TRP A 434 55.52 -9.40 23.24
CA TRP A 434 56.93 -9.64 23.52
C TRP A 434 57.59 -10.28 22.31
N GLU A 435 58.80 -9.82 22.00
CA GLU A 435 59.70 -10.52 21.09
C GLU A 435 60.74 -11.27 21.91
N LEU A 436 60.69 -12.59 21.85
CA LEU A 436 61.58 -13.48 22.59
C LEU A 436 62.97 -13.52 21.93
N THR A 437 63.96 -13.99 22.67
CA THR A 437 65.37 -14.00 22.24
C THR A 437 65.64 -14.97 21.07
N ASP A 438 64.82 -15.99 20.90
CA ASP A 438 64.79 -16.91 19.76
C ASP A 438 64.04 -16.33 18.54
N GLY A 439 63.43 -15.15 18.69
CA GLY A 439 62.61 -14.49 17.70
C GLY A 439 61.13 -14.86 17.75
N THR A 440 60.69 -15.78 18.61
CA THR A 440 59.27 -16.10 18.78
C THR A 440 58.50 -14.85 19.21
N VAL A 441 57.28 -14.67 18.69
CA VAL A 441 56.39 -13.59 19.11
C VAL A 441 55.44 -14.12 20.17
N GLU A 442 55.39 -13.50 21.34
CA GLU A 442 54.39 -13.80 22.36
C GLU A 442 53.35 -12.68 22.38
N LEU A 443 52.14 -13.01 21.96
CA LEU A 443 51.01 -12.07 21.94
C LEU A 443 50.55 -11.81 23.38
N ALA A 444 50.66 -10.58 23.85
CA ALA A 444 50.46 -10.27 25.27
C ALA A 444 49.08 -9.67 25.53
N LEU A 445 48.71 -8.60 24.81
CA LEU A 445 47.44 -7.91 25.05
C LEU A 445 46.95 -7.13 23.82
N ALA A 446 45.65 -7.20 23.52
CA ALA A 446 44.95 -6.19 22.74
C ALA A 446 44.33 -5.18 23.71
N ALA A 447 44.84 -3.95 23.70
CA ALA A 447 44.71 -3.06 24.83
C ALA A 447 44.29 -1.65 24.41
N ARG A 448 43.78 -0.89 25.38
CA ARG A 448 43.58 0.56 25.27
C ARG A 448 44.94 1.27 25.31
N HIS A 449 44.90 2.58 25.10
CA HIS A 449 46.09 3.41 25.01
C HIS A 449 47.06 3.23 26.19
N ASP A 450 46.54 3.18 27.41
CA ASP A 450 47.30 3.27 28.67
C ASP A 450 47.41 1.94 29.43
N ASP A 451 46.89 0.86 28.84
CA ASP A 451 46.92 -0.44 29.50
C ASP A 451 48.37 -0.93 29.63
N PRO A 452 48.77 -1.36 30.84
CA PRO A 452 50.13 -1.83 31.07
C PRO A 452 50.34 -3.19 30.40
N MET A 453 51.61 -3.49 30.12
CA MET A 453 51.97 -4.85 29.74
C MET A 453 51.80 -5.79 30.94
N PRO A 454 51.25 -7.01 30.74
CA PRO A 454 51.16 -8.02 31.78
C PRO A 454 52.51 -8.58 32.21
#